data_AF-A0A1I3QRC6-F1
#
_entry.id   AF-A0A1I3QRC6-F1
#
_cell.length_a   1.000
_cell.length_b   1.000
_cell.length_c   1.000
_cell.angle_alpha   90.00
_cell.angle_beta   90.00
_cell.angle_gamma   90.00
#
_symmetry.space_group_name_H-M   'P 1'
#
loop_
_entity.id
_entity.type
_entity.pdbx_description
1 polymer ?
#
loop_
_entity_poly.entity_id
_entity_poly.type
_entity_poly.pdbx_seq_one_letter_code
_entity_poly.pdbx_strand_id
1 'polypeptide(L)'
;MEKSRFALLERETGSTLWETTVPDPAGPPVVADGVAYAGGAHLGQPSIDVEVRDETDAEPAVEGSLPAESGTLSALDVETGDVLWQRTMGPSRGGYALAPVDDVLVVGTSDGIVVLE
;
A
#
# COMPACT_ATOMS: atom_id res chain seq x y z
N MET A 1 2.27 1.33 14.04
CA MET A 1 2.12 0.83 12.65
C MET A 1 0.64 0.81 12.36
N GLU A 2 0.20 1.64 11.41
CA GLU A 2 -1.19 1.64 10.95
C GLU A 2 -1.49 0.32 10.24
N LYS A 3 -2.73 -0.17 10.37
CA LYS A 3 -3.19 -1.41 9.76
C LYS A 3 -4.38 -1.10 8.87
N SER A 4 -4.55 -1.87 7.80
CA SER A 4 -5.71 -1.76 6.92
C SER A 4 -6.70 -2.88 7.19
N ARG A 5 -7.99 -2.57 7.04
CA ARG A 5 -9.06 -3.55 7.11
C ARG A 5 -9.62 -3.79 5.72
N PHE A 6 -9.66 -5.05 5.32
CA PHE A 6 -10.44 -5.54 4.19
C PHE A 6 -11.75 -6.11 4.68
N ALA A 7 -12.81 -5.87 3.93
CA ALA A 7 -14.11 -6.43 4.18
C ALA A 7 -14.73 -6.83 2.84
N LEU A 8 -15.36 -8.00 2.81
CA LEU A 8 -16.31 -8.34 1.77
C LEU A 8 -17.70 -8.00 2.28
N LEU A 9 -18.43 -7.22 1.49
CA LEU A 9 -19.80 -6.82 1.80
C LEU A 9 -20.76 -7.44 0.80
N GLU A 10 -21.92 -7.83 1.29
CA GLU A 10 -23.03 -8.22 0.43
C GLU A 10 -23.54 -6.99 -0.33
N ARG A 11 -23.69 -7.12 -1.65
CA ARG A 11 -23.86 -5.98 -2.56
C ARG A 11 -25.14 -5.19 -2.33
N GLU A 12 -26.22 -5.87 -1.95
CA GLU A 12 -27.57 -5.29 -1.91
C GLU A 12 -27.85 -4.59 -0.59
N THR A 13 -27.36 -5.18 0.50
CA THR A 13 -27.59 -4.75 1.88
C THR A 13 -26.40 -4.02 2.48
N GLY A 14 -25.19 -4.21 1.94
CA GLY A 14 -23.95 -3.74 2.53
C GLY A 14 -23.53 -4.53 3.78
N SER A 15 -24.17 -5.67 4.06
CA SER A 15 -23.86 -6.50 5.23
C SER A 15 -22.47 -7.11 5.09
N THR A 16 -21.68 -7.03 6.14
CA THR A 16 -20.35 -7.65 6.18
C THR A 16 -20.44 -9.18 6.15
N LEU A 17 -19.84 -9.78 5.12
CA LEU A 17 -19.68 -11.24 5.02
C LEU A 17 -18.45 -11.70 5.79
N TRP A 18 -17.32 -11.00 5.62
CA TRP A 18 -16.10 -11.21 6.41
C TRP A 18 -15.28 -9.91 6.51
N GLU A 19 -14.40 -9.85 7.50
CA GLU A 19 -13.38 -8.81 7.63
C GLU A 19 -12.02 -9.41 8.04
N THR A 20 -10.96 -8.92 7.41
CA THR A 20 -9.58 -9.29 7.72
C THR A 20 -8.73 -8.05 7.86
N THR A 21 -7.87 -8.02 8.87
CA THR A 21 -6.90 -6.93 9.06
C THR A 21 -5.55 -7.35 8.53
N VAL A 22 -4.97 -6.52 7.66
CA VAL A 22 -3.61 -6.69 7.15
C VAL A 22 -2.65 -5.69 7.80
N PRO A 23 -1.34 -5.99 7.82
CA PRO A 23 -0.33 -4.99 8.13
C PRO A 23 -0.32 -3.90 7.06
N ASP A 24 0.15 -2.73 7.48
CA ASP A 24 0.40 -1.54 6.66
C ASP A 24 -0.85 -0.91 6.01
N PRO A 25 -0.78 0.39 5.68
CA PRO A 25 -1.78 1.04 4.84
C PRO A 25 -1.77 0.41 3.44
N ALA A 26 -2.95 -0.01 2.98
CA ALA A 26 -3.14 -0.62 1.68
C ALA A 26 -3.93 0.30 0.75
N GLY A 27 -3.57 0.27 -0.52
CA GLY A 27 -4.33 0.93 -1.58
C GLY A 27 -5.62 0.18 -1.94
N PRO A 28 -6.29 0.62 -3.02
CA PRO A 28 -7.43 -0.10 -3.59
C PRO A 28 -7.08 -1.56 -3.88
N PRO A 29 -7.92 -2.53 -3.47
CA PRO A 29 -7.71 -3.93 -3.81
C PRO A 29 -7.98 -4.18 -5.29
N VAL A 30 -7.31 -5.19 -5.86
CA VAL A 30 -7.68 -5.81 -7.13
C VAL A 30 -8.08 -7.26 -6.87
N VAL A 31 -9.05 -7.77 -7.63
CA VAL A 31 -9.52 -9.15 -7.51
C VAL A 31 -9.26 -9.87 -8.83
N ALA A 32 -8.59 -11.00 -8.78
CA ALA A 32 -8.36 -11.91 -9.91
C ALA A 32 -8.35 -13.35 -9.41
N ASP A 33 -8.97 -14.25 -10.17
CA ASP A 33 -8.97 -15.70 -9.92
C ASP A 33 -9.32 -16.12 -8.48
N GLY A 34 -10.31 -15.44 -7.90
CA GLY A 34 -10.77 -15.73 -6.53
C GLY A 34 -9.88 -15.17 -5.42
N VAL A 35 -8.85 -14.40 -5.76
CA VAL A 35 -7.91 -13.79 -4.82
C VAL A 35 -8.01 -12.27 -4.84
N ALA A 36 -8.10 -11.66 -3.66
CA ALA A 36 -8.01 -10.23 -3.47
C ALA A 36 -6.57 -9.84 -3.10
N TYR A 37 -5.98 -8.96 -3.90
CA TYR A 37 -4.63 -8.43 -3.68
C TYR A 37 -4.70 -6.97 -3.28
N ALA A 38 -3.99 -6.64 -2.22
CA ALA A 38 -3.89 -5.26 -1.78
C ALA A 38 -2.67 -5.04 -0.91
N GLY A 39 -2.12 -3.85 -1.03
CA GLY A 39 -0.96 -3.47 -0.25
C GLY A 39 -0.58 -2.04 -0.52
N GLY A 40 0.37 -1.59 0.25
CA GLY A 40 0.95 -0.28 0.14
C GLY A 40 2.05 -0.14 1.16
N ALA A 41 2.64 1.05 1.20
CA ALA A 41 3.59 1.41 2.21
C ALA A 41 3.23 2.75 2.84
N HIS A 42 3.78 2.99 4.02
CA HIS A 42 3.64 4.26 4.69
C HIS A 42 4.18 5.40 3.83
N LEU A 43 3.42 6.50 3.79
CA LEU A 43 3.94 7.76 3.29
C LEU A 43 5.12 8.12 4.20
N GLY A 44 6.35 8.03 3.67
CA GLY A 44 7.53 8.53 4.38
C GLY A 44 7.22 9.93 4.91
N GLN A 45 7.63 10.22 6.15
CA GLN A 45 7.17 11.44 6.81
C GLN A 45 7.54 12.68 5.97
N PRO A 46 6.57 13.53 5.58
CA PRO A 46 6.90 14.80 4.98
C PRO A 46 7.60 15.65 6.04
N SER A 47 8.88 15.97 5.83
CA SER A 47 9.51 17.10 6.49
C SER A 47 8.91 18.37 5.86
N ILE A 48 7.89 18.93 6.50
CA ILE A 48 7.56 20.34 6.28
C ILE A 48 8.53 21.13 7.17
N ASP A 49 9.66 21.53 6.62
CA ASP A 49 10.42 22.64 7.19
C ASP A 49 9.75 23.95 6.74
N VAL A 50 8.91 24.52 7.60
CA VAL A 50 8.52 25.92 7.45
C VAL A 50 9.71 26.77 7.89
N GLU A 51 10.64 27.05 6.98
CA GLU A 51 11.61 28.12 7.20
C GLU A 51 10.87 29.47 7.20
N VAL A 52 10.63 30.04 8.39
CA VAL A 52 10.44 31.49 8.49
C VAL A 52 11.81 32.11 8.21
N ARG A 53 12.03 32.54 6.97
CA ARG A 53 13.27 33.21 6.57
C ARG A 53 13.32 34.60 7.19
N ASP A 54 14.24 34.79 8.13
CA ASP A 54 14.79 36.11 8.44
C ASP A 54 15.99 36.31 7.50
N GLU A 55 15.95 37.38 6.70
CA GLU A 55 16.88 37.62 5.60
C GLU A 55 18.28 38.03 6.10
N THR A 56 19.09 37.09 6.58
CA THR A 56 20.55 37.29 6.70
C THR A 56 21.32 35.99 6.44
N ASP A 57 22.21 36.06 5.44
CA ASP A 57 23.30 35.14 5.06
C ASP A 57 23.03 33.62 5.02
N ALA A 58 22.91 33.15 3.78
CA ALA A 58 22.65 31.80 3.33
C ALA A 58 23.64 30.72 3.80
N GLU A 59 23.10 29.57 4.21
CA GLU A 59 23.15 28.32 3.41
C GLU A 59 21.77 27.64 3.45
N PRO A 60 21.04 27.47 2.33
CA PRO A 60 19.83 26.68 2.32
C PRO A 60 20.17 25.22 2.01
N ALA A 61 19.72 24.29 2.85
CA ALA A 61 19.13 23.01 2.43
C ALA A 61 18.85 22.12 3.65
N VAL A 62 17.64 22.18 4.19
CA VAL A 62 17.03 20.96 4.72
C VAL A 62 16.23 20.37 3.57
N GLU A 63 16.74 19.32 2.94
CA GLU A 63 15.93 18.49 2.03
C GLU A 63 16.21 17.02 2.31
N GLY A 64 15.39 16.45 3.18
CA GLY A 64 15.34 15.02 3.41
C GLY A 64 13.93 14.60 3.76
N SER A 65 13.11 14.29 2.75
CA SER A 65 11.99 13.36 2.94
C SER A 65 12.60 12.08 3.52
N LEU A 66 12.07 11.57 4.64
CA LEU A 66 12.42 10.20 5.03
C LEU A 66 12.11 9.28 3.84
N PRO A 67 12.97 8.30 3.54
CA PRO A 67 12.70 7.35 2.47
C PRO A 67 11.35 6.68 2.76
N ALA A 68 10.56 6.44 1.71
CA ALA A 68 9.37 5.62 1.87
C ALA A 68 9.80 4.26 2.44
N GLU A 69 9.06 3.76 3.42
CA GLU A 69 9.36 2.49 4.06
C GLU A 69 8.93 1.34 3.14
N SER A 70 9.53 0.16 3.30
CA SER A 70 8.98 -1.05 2.70
C SER A 70 7.59 -1.31 3.26
N GLY A 71 6.66 -1.74 2.42
CA GLY A 71 5.30 -2.06 2.83
C GLY A 71 4.90 -3.49 2.47
N THR A 72 3.74 -3.92 2.92
CA THR A 72 3.27 -5.29 2.71
C THR A 72 2.24 -5.39 1.60
N LEU A 73 2.41 -6.37 0.71
CA LEU A 73 1.38 -6.86 -0.21
C LEU A 73 0.77 -8.13 0.38
N SER A 74 -0.55 -8.13 0.55
CA SER A 74 -1.31 -9.28 1.04
C SER A 74 -2.21 -9.84 -0.06
N ALA A 75 -2.31 -11.17 -0.11
CA ALA A 75 -3.29 -11.88 -0.90
C ALA A 75 -4.27 -12.59 0.04
N LEU A 76 -5.56 -12.41 -0.21
CA LEU A 76 -6.64 -12.96 0.58
C LEU A 76 -7.56 -13.79 -0.32
N ASP A 77 -8.03 -14.90 0.20
CA ASP A 77 -9.12 -15.65 -0.42
C ASP A 77 -10.40 -14.80 -0.39
N VAL A 78 -11.06 -14.63 -1.54
CA VAL A 78 -12.27 -13.79 -1.63
C VAL A 78 -13.47 -14.43 -0.93
N GLU A 79 -13.56 -15.76 -0.90
CA GLU A 79 -14.69 -16.46 -0.31
C GLU A 79 -14.62 -16.41 1.22
N THR A 80 -13.43 -16.60 1.79
CA THR A 80 -13.26 -16.74 3.25
C THR A 80 -12.67 -15.51 3.92
N GLY A 81 -11.94 -14.68 3.20
CA GLY A 81 -11.14 -13.59 3.76
C GLY A 81 -9.82 -14.05 4.38
N ASP A 82 -9.46 -15.34 4.25
CA ASP A 82 -8.23 -15.86 4.81
C ASP A 82 -7.01 -15.31 4.09
N VAL A 83 -5.97 -14.97 4.85
CA VAL A 83 -4.69 -14.53 4.28
C VAL A 83 -4.00 -15.74 3.67
N LEU A 84 -3.92 -15.78 2.33
CA LEU A 84 -3.22 -16.82 1.58
C LEU A 84 -1.69 -16.63 1.69
N TRP A 85 -1.22 -15.39 1.54
CA TRP A 85 0.17 -15.03 1.71
C TRP A 85 0.37 -13.53 1.94
N GLN A 86 1.56 -13.19 2.45
CA GLN A 86 2.03 -11.81 2.60
C GLN A 86 3.47 -11.70 2.14
N ARG A 87 3.79 -10.62 1.43
CA ARG A 87 5.15 -10.33 0.96
C ARG A 87 5.53 -8.89 1.28
N THR A 88 6.72 -8.71 1.82
CA THR A 88 7.35 -7.40 1.91
C THR A 88 7.74 -6.97 0.50
N MET A 89 7.33 -5.77 0.13
CA MET A 89 7.58 -5.17 -1.17
C MET A 89 8.49 -3.96 -1.02
N GLY A 90 8.99 -3.48 -2.16
CA GLY A 90 9.71 -2.22 -2.24
C GLY A 90 8.87 -1.04 -1.73
N PRO A 91 9.52 0.09 -1.44
CA PRO A 91 8.85 1.27 -0.93
C PRO A 91 7.77 1.77 -1.89
N SER A 92 6.69 2.33 -1.36
CA SER A 92 5.66 3.03 -2.12
C SER A 92 5.25 4.30 -1.38
N ARG A 93 4.72 5.28 -2.12
CA ARG A 93 4.05 6.44 -1.52
C ARG A 93 2.55 6.15 -1.48
N GLY A 94 2.15 5.29 -0.53
CA GLY A 94 0.78 4.82 -0.36
C GLY A 94 0.53 3.46 -1.01
N GLY A 95 -0.68 3.27 -1.55
CA GLY A 95 -1.08 2.01 -2.18
C GLY A 95 -0.21 1.60 -3.35
N TYR A 96 0.05 0.29 -3.50
CA TYR A 96 0.69 -0.23 -4.70
C TYR A 96 -0.24 -0.12 -5.91
N ALA A 97 0.33 0.21 -7.07
CA ALA A 97 -0.39 0.07 -8.33
C ALA A 97 -0.41 -1.42 -8.70
N LEU A 98 -1.60 -2.01 -8.79
CA LEU A 98 -1.78 -3.43 -9.04
C LEU A 98 -2.51 -3.65 -10.37
N ALA A 99 -1.99 -4.54 -11.20
CA ALA A 99 -2.62 -4.95 -12.46
C ALA A 99 -2.51 -6.47 -12.63
N PRO A 100 -3.61 -7.22 -12.41
CA PRO A 100 -3.64 -8.63 -12.78
C PRO A 100 -3.69 -8.76 -14.30
N VAL A 101 -2.86 -9.65 -14.86
CA VAL A 101 -2.76 -9.95 -16.29
C VAL A 101 -2.59 -11.45 -16.44
N ASP A 102 -3.62 -12.15 -16.93
CA ASP A 102 -3.66 -13.62 -16.96
C ASP A 102 -3.24 -14.19 -15.59
N ASP A 103 -2.25 -15.08 -15.55
CA ASP A 103 -1.75 -15.73 -14.33
C ASP A 103 -0.75 -14.88 -13.52
N VAL A 104 -0.50 -13.62 -13.90
CA VAL A 104 0.50 -12.77 -13.23
C VAL A 104 -0.10 -11.52 -12.61
N LEU A 105 0.51 -11.07 -11.50
CA LEU A 105 0.22 -9.79 -10.88
C LEU A 105 1.38 -8.82 -11.08
N VAL A 106 1.13 -7.72 -11.80
CA VAL A 106 2.08 -6.63 -11.96
C VAL A 106 1.90 -5.64 -10.80
N VAL A 107 3.00 -5.35 -10.11
CA VAL A 107 3.04 -4.47 -8.93
C VAL A 107 3.98 -3.30 -9.18
N GLY A 108 3.45 -2.09 -9.18
CA GLY A 108 4.23 -0.86 -9.20
C GLY A 108 4.68 -0.45 -7.80
N THR A 109 5.98 -0.32 -7.61
CA THR A 109 6.63 0.22 -6.42
C THR A 109 7.46 1.46 -6.81
N SER A 110 8.01 2.17 -5.83
CA SER A 110 8.91 3.31 -6.09
C SER A 110 10.24 2.86 -6.69
N ASP A 111 10.65 1.61 -6.47
CA ASP A 111 11.89 1.03 -7.01
C ASP A 111 11.69 0.47 -8.44
N GLY A 112 10.44 0.41 -8.92
CA GLY A 112 10.10 -0.09 -10.23
C GLY A 112 8.96 -1.11 -10.21
N ILE A 113 8.91 -1.93 -11.27
CA ILE A 113 7.86 -2.93 -11.49
C ILE A 113 8.33 -4.29 -11.01
N VAL A 114 7.50 -4.95 -10.20
CA VAL A 114 7.66 -6.36 -9.81
C VAL A 114 6.54 -7.16 -10.47
N VAL A 115 6.87 -8.30 -11.08
CA VAL A 115 5.90 -9.25 -11.63
C VAL A 115 5.89 -10.48 -10.72
N LEU A 116 4.69 -10.86 -10.27
CA LEU A 116 4.48 -12.04 -9.44
C LEU A 116 3.76 -13.10 -10.29
N GLU A 117 4.35 -14.28 -10.34
CA GLU A 117 3.81 -15.53 -10.92
C GLU A 117 3.40 -16.51 -9.81
#